data_AF-A0A2T4WSK9-F1
#
_entry.id   AF-A0A2T4WSK9-F1
#
_cell.length_a   1.000
_cell.length_b   1.000
_cell.length_c   1.000
_cell.angle_alpha   90.00
_cell.angle_beta   90.00
_cell.angle_gamma   90.00
#
_symmetry.space_group_name_H-M   'P 1'
#
loop_
_entity.id
_entity.type
_entity.pdbx_description
1 polymer ?
#
loop_
_entity_poly.entity_id
_entity_poly.type
_entity_poly.pdbx_seq_one_letter_code
_entity_poly.pdbx_strand_id
1 'polypeptide(L)'
;MKTITKLFRNNLLPIVLLVSCLSFGQSLATYTITFSGTWNATDHTQGSVMFPTNDHWSDLVGATHNSSITFWEAGQLASTGIENVAELGSNSAFNSEVNSAITAGNADQWLQQAFETPNMAASSSTLMSITVSEDFPLLTLVTMIAPSPDWFAGVHDVSLRNGDNWESSINIDVFPYDAGTEDGTSYTSSNAASNPQQNITNITNINPFNNQKVGTLTITLESVLSTPNSDFKSGVYLSPNPSKGIVFINNTTSETIKNIIVYDVIGKLVKTITTQSLNTKTQLNFENLNSGIYLVKVNSTKGNFSLKKLIIE
;
A
#
# COMPACT_ATOMS: atom_id res chain seq x y z
N MET A 1 -79.32 -11.49 -29.34
CA MET A 1 -77.91 -11.04 -29.36
C MET A 1 -77.25 -11.49 -28.06
N LYS A 2 -76.37 -12.50 -28.12
CA LYS A 2 -75.51 -12.90 -26.99
C LYS A 2 -74.08 -12.51 -27.35
N THR A 3 -73.51 -11.57 -26.61
CA THR A 3 -72.16 -11.04 -26.85
C THR A 3 -71.15 -11.91 -26.11
N ILE A 4 -70.21 -12.50 -26.85
CA ILE A 4 -69.11 -13.31 -26.30
C ILE A 4 -67.93 -12.38 -26.02
N THR A 5 -67.57 -12.20 -24.76
CA THR A 5 -66.39 -11.45 -24.34
C THR A 5 -65.19 -12.40 -24.22
N LYS A 6 -64.19 -12.26 -25.11
CA LYS A 6 -62.92 -12.99 -25.04
C LYS A 6 -62.03 -12.36 -23.95
N LEU A 7 -61.63 -13.15 -22.94
CA LEU A 7 -60.52 -12.79 -22.06
C LEU A 7 -59.19 -13.00 -22.77
N PHE A 8 -58.44 -11.91 -22.98
CA PHE A 8 -57.02 -11.98 -23.33
C PHE A 8 -56.20 -12.26 -22.06
N ARG A 9 -55.47 -13.37 -22.06
CA ARG A 9 -54.57 -13.77 -20.98
C ARG A 9 -53.17 -13.23 -21.31
N ASN A 10 -52.77 -12.15 -20.65
CA ASN A 10 -51.45 -11.54 -20.81
C ASN A 10 -50.42 -12.36 -20.04
N ASN A 11 -49.58 -13.11 -20.74
CA ASN A 11 -48.42 -13.78 -20.15
C ASN A 11 -47.27 -12.78 -20.03
N LEU A 12 -47.13 -12.11 -18.88
CA LEU A 12 -45.90 -11.39 -18.55
C LEU A 12 -44.83 -12.41 -18.14
N LEU A 13 -43.79 -12.55 -18.98
CA LEU A 13 -42.56 -13.23 -18.61
C LEU A 13 -41.71 -12.26 -17.75
N PRO A 14 -41.23 -12.65 -16.55
CA PRO A 14 -40.32 -11.80 -15.81
C PRO A 14 -38.93 -11.86 -16.45
N ILE A 15 -38.46 -10.73 -16.98
CA ILE A 15 -37.06 -10.54 -17.38
C ILE A 15 -36.26 -10.38 -16.10
N VAL A 16 -35.58 -11.44 -15.68
CA VAL A 16 -34.58 -11.38 -14.61
C VAL A 16 -33.32 -10.76 -15.22
N LEU A 17 -33.09 -9.47 -14.94
CA LEU A 17 -31.85 -8.80 -15.28
C LEU A 17 -30.75 -9.36 -14.35
N LEU A 18 -29.93 -10.28 -14.85
CA LEU A 18 -28.69 -10.67 -14.18
C LEU A 18 -27.72 -9.48 -14.26
N VAL A 19 -27.69 -8.66 -13.21
CA VAL A 19 -26.61 -7.71 -13.00
C VAL A 19 -25.38 -8.53 -12.64
N SER A 20 -24.47 -8.70 -13.59
CA SER A 20 -23.13 -9.22 -13.32
C SER A 20 -22.43 -8.20 -12.41
N CYS A 21 -22.43 -8.47 -11.11
CA CYS A 21 -21.61 -7.72 -10.17
C CYS A 21 -20.15 -7.96 -10.57
N LEU A 22 -19.51 -6.95 -11.14
CA LEU A 22 -18.06 -6.95 -11.32
C LEU A 22 -17.47 -6.84 -9.91
N SER A 23 -17.16 -7.99 -9.32
CA SER A 23 -16.34 -8.04 -8.11
C SER A 23 -14.93 -7.66 -8.52
N PHE A 24 -14.58 -6.38 -8.39
CA PHE A 24 -13.18 -5.99 -8.36
C PHE A 24 -12.55 -6.68 -7.16
N GLY A 25 -11.48 -7.43 -7.41
CA GLY A 25 -10.81 -8.19 -6.39
C GLY A 25 -9.94 -7.26 -5.56
N GLN A 26 -10.38 -6.92 -4.34
CA GLN A 26 -9.61 -6.06 -3.45
C GLN A 26 -8.21 -6.63 -3.23
N SER A 27 -7.19 -5.81 -3.48
CA SER A 27 -5.78 -6.15 -3.25
C SER A 27 -5.28 -5.49 -1.97
N LEU A 28 -4.56 -6.25 -1.15
CA LEU A 28 -3.84 -5.76 0.02
C LEU A 28 -2.35 -5.99 -0.20
N ALA A 29 -1.52 -5.05 0.24
CA ALA A 29 -0.07 -5.22 0.28
C ALA A 29 0.48 -4.96 1.67
N THR A 30 1.48 -5.74 2.07
CA THR A 30 2.18 -5.54 3.33
C THR A 30 3.53 -4.91 3.05
N TYR A 31 3.87 -3.83 3.75
CA TYR A 31 5.10 -3.07 3.60
C TYR A 31 5.87 -2.94 4.92
N THR A 32 7.20 -2.95 4.81
CA THR A 32 8.09 -2.35 5.83
C THR A 32 8.48 -0.94 5.36
N ILE A 33 8.35 0.04 6.25
CA ILE A 33 8.71 1.44 5.99
C ILE A 33 9.76 1.86 7.01
N THR A 34 10.94 2.27 6.54
CA THR A 34 12.04 2.73 7.40
C THR A 34 12.41 4.16 7.05
N PHE A 35 12.34 5.05 8.04
CA PHE A 35 13.01 6.34 7.99
C PHE A 35 14.42 6.19 8.59
N SER A 36 15.45 6.58 7.85
CA SER A 36 16.82 6.73 8.36
C SER A 36 17.19 8.21 8.41
N GLY A 37 17.38 8.74 9.61
CA GLY A 37 17.85 10.10 9.81
C GLY A 37 19.33 10.24 9.48
N THR A 38 19.66 11.27 8.69
CA THR A 38 21.01 11.64 8.30
C THR A 38 21.37 13.07 8.69
N TRP A 39 20.44 13.80 9.33
CA TRP A 39 20.68 15.12 9.88
C TRP A 39 21.76 15.06 10.98
N ASN A 40 22.88 15.75 10.76
CA ASN A 40 24.06 15.68 11.62
C ASN A 40 24.94 16.92 11.48
N ALA A 41 25.78 17.19 12.49
CA ALA A 41 26.63 18.39 12.54
C ALA A 41 27.67 18.48 11.41
N THR A 42 28.17 17.36 10.88
CA THR A 42 29.19 17.38 9.81
C THR A 42 28.61 17.91 8.50
N ASP A 43 27.43 17.40 8.13
CA ASP A 43 26.84 17.67 6.82
C ASP A 43 25.85 18.86 6.84
N HIS A 44 25.32 19.22 8.01
CA HIS A 44 24.23 20.20 8.15
C HIS A 44 24.60 21.43 9.00
N THR A 45 25.89 21.63 9.26
CA THR A 45 26.36 22.91 9.79
C THR A 45 26.65 23.84 8.63
N GLN A 46 25.88 24.93 8.50
CA GLN A 46 26.22 26.05 7.64
C GLN A 46 25.93 27.38 8.31
N GLY A 47 26.60 28.44 7.84
CA GLY A 47 26.38 29.78 8.34
C GLY A 47 26.85 29.95 9.79
N SER A 48 26.11 30.76 10.55
CA SER A 48 26.45 31.14 11.94
C SER A 48 25.63 30.38 12.98
N VAL A 49 24.71 29.53 12.55
CA VAL A 49 23.81 28.78 13.45
C VAL A 49 24.53 27.51 13.89
N MET A 50 24.72 27.37 15.20
CA MET A 50 25.34 26.19 15.79
C MET A 50 24.37 25.01 15.72
N PHE A 51 24.87 23.85 15.29
CA PHE A 51 24.11 22.61 15.32
C PHE A 51 23.73 22.24 16.77
N PRO A 52 22.50 21.77 17.04
CA PRO A 52 22.06 21.53 18.40
C PRO A 52 22.74 20.29 19.00
N THR A 53 22.94 20.28 20.32
CA THR A 53 23.60 19.16 21.03
C THR A 53 22.65 18.03 21.42
N ASN A 54 21.34 18.24 21.28
CA ASN A 54 20.29 17.25 21.53
C ASN A 54 19.45 17.11 20.26
N ASP A 55 20.12 16.90 19.12
CA ASP A 55 19.48 16.65 17.83
C ASP A 55 18.67 15.37 17.88
N HIS A 56 17.40 15.44 17.51
CA HIS A 56 16.51 14.27 17.50
C HIS A 56 15.30 14.49 16.61
N TRP A 57 14.50 13.44 16.56
CA TRP A 57 13.22 13.38 15.88
C TRP A 57 12.12 13.16 16.91
N SER A 58 10.92 13.70 16.66
CA SER A 58 9.73 13.15 17.34
C SER A 58 9.42 11.74 16.80
N ASP A 59 8.41 11.08 17.36
CA ASP A 59 7.86 9.88 16.73
C ASP A 59 7.57 10.13 15.25
N LEU A 60 7.84 9.14 14.40
CA LEU A 60 7.41 9.11 13.02
C LEU A 60 5.92 8.76 12.99
N VAL A 61 5.08 9.67 12.53
CA VAL A 61 3.62 9.51 12.55
C VAL A 61 2.97 9.79 11.21
N GLY A 62 1.79 9.23 10.97
CA GLY A 62 1.07 9.45 9.72
C GLY A 62 -0.05 8.46 9.48
N ALA A 63 -0.36 8.23 8.20
CA ALA A 63 -1.50 7.43 7.81
C ALA A 63 -1.36 6.85 6.39
N THR A 64 -2.10 5.78 6.11
CA THR A 64 -2.46 5.40 4.74
C THR A 64 -3.83 5.93 4.38
N HIS A 65 -3.98 6.48 3.19
CA HIS A 65 -5.17 7.22 2.80
C HIS A 65 -5.40 7.25 1.28
N ASN A 66 -6.50 7.87 0.86
CA ASN A 66 -6.84 8.09 -0.54
C ASN A 66 -6.70 9.57 -0.91
N SER A 67 -6.89 9.88 -2.20
CA SER A 67 -6.71 11.22 -2.75
C SER A 67 -7.80 12.23 -2.36
N SER A 68 -8.77 11.86 -1.53
CA SER A 68 -9.80 12.77 -1.02
C SER A 68 -9.34 13.53 0.23
N ILE A 69 -8.12 13.25 0.72
CA ILE A 69 -7.50 13.98 1.82
C ILE A 69 -6.00 14.14 1.59
N THR A 70 -5.50 15.32 1.95
CA THR A 70 -4.07 15.64 2.05
C THR A 70 -3.85 16.15 3.47
N PHE A 71 -3.00 15.46 4.24
CA PHE A 71 -2.77 15.81 5.65
C PHE A 71 -1.83 17.00 5.82
N TRP A 72 -0.86 17.13 4.91
CA TRP A 72 -0.01 18.30 4.79
C TRP A 72 0.56 18.34 3.38
N GLU A 73 0.82 19.53 2.84
CA GLU A 73 1.58 19.74 1.62
C GLU A 73 2.19 21.15 1.64
N ALA A 74 3.29 21.36 0.92
CA ALA A 74 3.86 22.69 0.81
C ALA A 74 2.89 23.66 0.12
N GLY A 75 2.80 24.88 0.65
CA GLY A 75 1.90 25.91 0.13
C GLY A 75 0.51 25.92 0.76
N GLN A 76 0.18 25.02 1.68
CA GLN A 76 -1.04 25.07 2.51
C GLN A 76 -0.74 25.44 3.94
N LEU A 77 -1.75 25.88 4.69
CA LEU A 77 -1.64 26.07 6.14
C LEU A 77 -1.54 24.70 6.84
N ALA A 78 -0.68 24.61 7.85
CA ALA A 78 -0.63 23.44 8.73
C ALA A 78 -1.94 23.31 9.53
N SER A 79 -2.45 22.08 9.67
CA SER A 79 -3.52 21.79 10.64
C SER A 79 -2.97 21.92 12.07
N THR A 80 -3.86 22.00 13.05
CA THR A 80 -3.48 21.92 14.47
C THR A 80 -2.74 20.62 14.80
N GLY A 81 -3.06 19.52 14.10
CA GLY A 81 -2.30 18.28 14.20
C GLY A 81 -0.85 18.42 13.76
N ILE A 82 -0.62 19.01 12.58
CA ILE A 82 0.72 19.19 12.01
C ILE A 82 1.54 20.20 12.80
N GLU A 83 0.93 21.33 13.19
CA GLU A 83 1.51 22.33 14.12
C GLU A 83 2.02 21.65 15.40
N ASN A 84 1.18 20.86 16.07
CA ASN A 84 1.56 20.18 17.31
C ASN A 84 2.66 19.14 17.12
N VAL A 85 2.71 18.46 15.97
CA VAL A 85 3.83 17.56 15.67
C VAL A 85 5.11 18.37 15.48
N ALA A 86 5.06 19.46 14.70
CA ALA A 86 6.23 20.25 14.32
C ALA A 86 6.82 21.08 15.46
N GLU A 87 6.01 21.55 16.41
CA GLU A 87 6.48 22.36 17.55
C GLU A 87 6.76 21.53 18.80
N LEU A 88 5.90 20.53 19.06
CA LEU A 88 5.86 19.84 20.37
C LEU A 88 6.20 18.35 20.28
N GLY A 89 6.28 17.79 19.08
CA GLY A 89 6.30 16.32 18.88
C GLY A 89 5.03 15.64 19.40
N SER A 90 3.93 16.39 19.53
CA SER A 90 2.67 15.91 20.12
C SER A 90 1.73 15.38 19.04
N ASN A 91 1.44 14.09 19.11
CA ASN A 91 0.72 13.39 18.03
C ASN A 91 -0.81 13.34 18.22
N SER A 92 -1.32 13.84 19.35
CA SER A 92 -2.71 13.59 19.77
C SER A 92 -3.74 14.26 18.84
N ALA A 93 -3.48 15.49 18.43
CA ALA A 93 -4.35 16.22 17.51
C ALA A 93 -4.30 15.58 16.11
N PHE A 94 -3.10 15.27 15.60
CA PHE A 94 -2.96 14.64 14.29
C PHE A 94 -3.59 13.24 14.22
N ASN A 95 -3.44 12.42 15.27
CA ASN A 95 -4.13 11.13 15.37
C ASN A 95 -5.66 11.32 15.34
N SER A 96 -6.19 12.37 15.99
CA SER A 96 -7.63 12.67 15.96
C SER A 96 -8.11 13.09 14.56
N GLU A 97 -7.29 13.84 13.81
CA GLU A 97 -7.55 14.21 12.42
C GLU A 97 -7.55 12.97 11.51
N VAL A 98 -6.58 12.07 11.67
CA VAL A 98 -6.51 10.80 10.93
C VAL A 98 -7.74 9.93 11.23
N ASN A 99 -8.14 9.76 12.50
CA ASN A 99 -9.34 8.98 12.85
C ASN A 99 -10.63 9.61 12.28
N SER A 100 -10.70 10.93 12.19
CA SER A 100 -11.81 11.63 11.53
C SER A 100 -11.83 11.33 10.03
N ALA A 101 -10.67 11.29 9.38
CA ALA A 101 -10.53 10.91 7.98
C ALA A 101 -10.90 9.44 7.74
N ILE A 102 -10.54 8.52 8.65
CA ILE A 102 -10.96 7.11 8.61
C ILE A 102 -12.49 7.01 8.68
N THR A 103 -13.11 7.73 9.62
CA THR A 103 -14.58 7.76 9.76
C THR A 103 -15.27 8.32 8.51
N ALA A 104 -14.63 9.27 7.82
CA ALA A 104 -15.12 9.84 6.58
C ALA A 104 -14.88 8.95 5.34
N GLY A 105 -14.15 7.84 5.46
CA GLY A 105 -13.78 6.96 4.34
C GLY A 105 -12.65 7.53 3.46
N ASN A 106 -11.83 8.43 4.01
CA ASN A 106 -10.70 9.05 3.32
C ASN A 106 -9.34 8.47 3.73
N ALA A 107 -9.25 7.81 4.89
CA ALA A 107 -8.05 7.13 5.38
C ALA A 107 -8.37 5.71 5.90
N ASP A 108 -7.33 4.91 6.13
CA ASP A 108 -7.47 3.50 6.57
C ASP A 108 -6.90 3.25 7.97
N GLN A 109 -5.72 3.82 8.27
CA GLN A 109 -5.03 3.54 9.53
C GLN A 109 -4.14 4.70 10.00
N TRP A 110 -3.95 4.77 11.32
CA TRP A 110 -2.93 5.59 11.97
C TRP A 110 -1.62 4.82 12.07
N LEU A 111 -0.51 5.50 11.77
CA LEU A 111 0.84 4.99 11.87
C LEU A 111 1.62 5.81 12.91
N GLN A 112 2.35 5.13 13.79
CA GLN A 112 3.23 5.77 14.76
C GLN A 112 4.34 4.83 15.19
N GLN A 113 5.58 5.31 15.11
CA GLN A 113 6.75 4.56 15.58
C GLN A 113 7.83 5.51 16.10
N ALA A 114 8.30 5.25 17.32
CA ALA A 114 9.43 5.95 17.90
C ALA A 114 10.75 5.57 17.21
N PHE A 115 11.69 6.51 17.20
CA PHE A 115 13.06 6.27 16.73
C PHE A 115 13.84 5.39 17.71
N GLU A 116 14.68 4.50 17.17
CA GLU A 116 15.41 3.46 17.90
C GLU A 116 16.34 4.01 18.98
N THR A 117 16.95 5.17 18.72
CA THR A 117 17.84 5.87 19.65
C THR A 117 17.29 7.27 19.91
N PRO A 118 16.59 7.46 21.03
CA PRO A 118 16.13 8.77 21.46
C PRO A 118 17.29 9.76 21.56
N ASN A 119 17.00 11.05 21.35
CA ASN A 119 18.00 12.13 21.49
C ASN A 119 19.20 12.02 20.54
N MET A 120 19.02 11.38 19.37
CA MET A 120 20.04 11.30 18.32
C MET A 120 19.37 11.37 16.94
N ALA A 121 19.74 12.34 16.10
CA ALA A 121 19.14 12.47 14.77
C ALA A 121 19.68 11.44 13.77
N ALA A 122 20.89 10.92 13.97
CA ALA A 122 21.44 9.76 13.26
C ALA A 122 20.82 8.45 13.77
N SER A 123 19.49 8.35 13.69
CA SER A 123 18.68 7.23 14.17
C SER A 123 17.72 6.75 13.09
N SER A 124 17.11 5.58 13.30
CA SER A 124 16.10 5.04 12.40
C SER A 124 14.76 4.81 13.11
N SER A 125 13.67 4.84 12.36
CA SER A 125 12.34 4.44 12.80
C SER A 125 11.74 3.53 11.74
N THR A 126 11.29 2.33 12.15
CA THR A 126 10.81 1.29 11.22
C THR A 126 9.41 0.83 11.59
N LEU A 127 8.44 1.15 10.72
CA LEU A 127 7.08 0.61 10.73
C LEU A 127 7.08 -0.73 9.98
N MET A 128 6.91 -1.84 10.68
CA MET A 128 6.94 -3.19 10.10
C MET A 128 5.54 -3.70 9.77
N SER A 129 5.44 -4.47 8.69
CA SER A 129 4.22 -5.20 8.31
C SER A 129 2.95 -4.35 8.22
N ILE A 130 3.08 -3.12 7.74
CA ILE A 130 1.96 -2.22 7.49
C ILE A 130 1.15 -2.76 6.32
N THR A 131 -0.12 -3.08 6.57
CA THR A 131 -1.01 -3.60 5.53
C THR A 131 -1.78 -2.44 4.90
N VAL A 132 -1.65 -2.28 3.59
CA VAL A 132 -2.20 -1.18 2.81
C VAL A 132 -3.26 -1.71 1.85
N SER A 133 -4.45 -1.12 1.90
CA SER A 133 -5.52 -1.38 0.95
C SER A 133 -5.35 -0.58 -0.32
N GLU A 134 -5.73 -1.20 -1.44
CA GLU A 134 -5.71 -0.55 -2.74
C GLU A 134 -6.67 0.65 -2.86
N ASP A 135 -7.65 0.74 -1.94
CA ASP A 135 -8.57 1.88 -1.78
C ASP A 135 -7.91 3.08 -1.09
N PHE A 136 -6.82 2.83 -0.34
CA PHE A 136 -6.07 3.83 0.42
C PHE A 136 -4.55 3.72 0.14
N PRO A 137 -4.14 3.85 -1.14
CA PRO A 137 -2.78 3.51 -1.56
C PRO A 137 -1.74 4.60 -1.28
N LEU A 138 -2.15 5.75 -0.75
CA LEU A 138 -1.26 6.88 -0.47
C LEU A 138 -0.72 6.80 0.95
N LEU A 139 0.54 7.13 1.13
CA LEU A 139 1.22 7.22 2.42
C LEU A 139 1.62 8.67 2.70
N THR A 140 1.21 9.16 3.87
CA THR A 140 1.73 10.41 4.45
C THR A 140 2.40 10.10 5.78
N LEU A 141 3.59 10.66 5.99
CA LEU A 141 4.37 10.57 7.22
C LEU A 141 4.99 11.93 7.57
N VAL A 142 5.13 12.21 8.86
CA VAL A 142 5.72 13.43 9.41
C VAL A 142 6.45 13.13 10.71
N THR A 143 7.54 13.85 10.97
CA THR A 143 8.29 13.85 12.23
C THR A 143 8.93 15.22 12.44
N MET A 144 8.96 15.69 13.68
CA MET A 144 9.61 16.94 14.08
C MET A 144 11.13 16.84 13.90
N ILE A 145 11.76 17.89 13.39
CA ILE A 145 13.21 18.10 13.53
C ILE A 145 13.43 18.85 14.84
N ALA A 146 14.16 18.27 15.78
CA ALA A 146 14.20 18.80 17.14
C ALA A 146 15.64 19.01 17.66
N PRO A 147 15.89 20.09 18.42
CA PRO A 147 14.99 21.21 18.67
C PRO A 147 14.83 22.12 17.44
N SER A 148 13.65 22.68 17.26
CA SER A 148 13.34 23.70 16.26
C SER A 148 12.13 24.50 16.72
N PRO A 149 11.79 25.61 16.02
CA PRO A 149 10.55 26.33 16.27
C PRO A 149 9.37 25.44 15.87
N ASP A 150 9.24 25.17 14.57
CA ASP A 150 8.14 24.41 13.97
C ASP A 150 8.63 23.61 12.74
N TRP A 151 9.88 23.14 12.78
CA TRP A 151 10.46 22.43 11.64
C TRP A 151 10.18 20.94 11.70
N PHE A 152 9.84 20.36 10.57
CA PHE A 152 9.55 18.95 10.43
C PHE A 152 10.13 18.37 9.15
N ALA A 153 10.08 17.04 9.04
CA ALA A 153 10.44 16.32 7.83
C ALA A 153 9.45 15.18 7.59
N GLY A 154 9.26 14.80 6.34
CA GLY A 154 8.32 13.74 6.01
C GLY A 154 8.04 13.61 4.52
N VAL A 155 7.01 12.84 4.21
CA VAL A 155 6.45 12.73 2.85
C VAL A 155 4.93 12.87 2.92
N HIS A 156 4.30 13.37 1.87
CA HIS A 156 2.85 13.39 1.73
C HIS A 156 2.43 12.76 0.42
N ASP A 157 1.23 12.15 0.40
CA ASP A 157 0.58 11.61 -0.80
C ASP A 157 1.45 10.62 -1.61
N VAL A 158 2.36 9.88 -0.98
CA VAL A 158 3.24 8.93 -1.70
C VAL A 158 2.42 7.73 -2.12
N SER A 159 2.17 7.59 -3.44
CA SER A 159 1.49 6.43 -3.98
C SER A 159 2.37 5.18 -3.84
N LEU A 160 1.86 4.17 -3.13
CA LEU A 160 2.44 2.84 -3.05
C LEU A 160 2.05 1.96 -4.24
N ARG A 161 1.25 2.50 -5.17
CA ARG A 161 0.81 1.82 -6.40
C ARG A 161 1.28 2.54 -7.65
N ASN A 162 1.40 1.75 -8.72
CA ASN A 162 1.62 2.21 -10.09
C ASN A 162 0.68 1.45 -11.02
N GLY A 163 -0.42 2.13 -11.36
CA GLY A 163 -1.60 1.48 -11.93
C GLY A 163 -2.12 0.40 -10.97
N ASP A 164 -2.28 -0.81 -11.49
CA ASP A 164 -2.82 -1.93 -10.71
C ASP A 164 -1.76 -2.63 -9.83
N ASN A 165 -0.48 -2.28 -9.97
CA ASN A 165 0.61 -2.96 -9.28
C ASN A 165 1.02 -2.22 -8.01
N TRP A 166 1.40 -2.98 -6.98
CA TRP A 166 2.08 -2.49 -5.80
C TRP A 166 3.57 -2.27 -6.09
N GLU A 167 4.10 -1.10 -5.75
CA GLU A 167 5.51 -0.79 -5.92
C GLU A 167 6.36 -1.66 -5.00
N SER A 168 7.39 -2.31 -5.52
CA SER A 168 8.20 -3.26 -4.74
C SER A 168 9.16 -2.57 -3.79
N SER A 169 9.66 -1.39 -4.17
CA SER A 169 10.51 -0.56 -3.35
C SER A 169 10.43 0.90 -3.78
N ILE A 170 10.34 1.80 -2.81
CA ILE A 170 10.37 3.25 -3.00
C ILE A 170 11.46 3.81 -2.09
N ASN A 171 12.34 4.65 -2.63
CA ASN A 171 13.37 5.34 -1.88
C ASN A 171 13.23 6.84 -2.11
N ILE A 172 13.05 7.61 -1.04
CA ILE A 172 12.80 9.05 -1.08
C ILE A 172 13.80 9.75 -0.17
N ASP A 173 14.53 10.71 -0.73
CA ASP A 173 15.31 11.67 0.05
C ASP A 173 14.35 12.64 0.75
N VAL A 174 14.52 12.78 2.06
CA VAL A 174 13.65 13.61 2.89
C VAL A 174 14.34 14.92 3.23
N PHE A 175 13.58 16.02 3.10
CA PHE A 175 14.05 17.39 3.27
C PHE A 175 13.24 18.12 4.37
N PRO A 176 13.80 19.18 4.96
CA PRO A 176 13.15 19.94 6.02
C PRO A 176 12.05 20.87 5.48
N TYR A 177 11.00 21.01 6.26
CA TYR A 177 9.88 21.93 6.08
C TYR A 177 9.68 22.77 7.34
N ASP A 178 9.19 23.99 7.14
CA ASP A 178 8.72 24.91 8.18
C ASP A 178 7.18 24.90 8.16
N ALA A 179 6.54 24.73 9.31
CA ALA A 179 5.08 24.62 9.40
C ALA A 179 4.35 25.96 9.25
N GLY A 180 5.07 27.08 9.39
CA GLY A 180 4.53 28.43 9.31
C GLY A 180 3.73 28.83 10.55
N THR A 181 3.98 28.22 11.71
CA THR A 181 3.24 28.40 12.96
C THR A 181 4.09 29.03 14.06
N GLU A 182 5.42 28.93 14.01
CA GLU A 182 6.33 29.54 15.00
C GLU A 182 7.54 30.27 14.36
N ASP A 183 7.73 31.55 14.66
CA ASP A 183 8.78 32.40 14.09
C ASP A 183 10.16 32.07 14.70
N GLY A 184 11.02 31.37 13.96
CA GLY A 184 12.41 31.18 14.37
C GLY A 184 13.37 30.83 13.22
N THR A 185 14.65 31.21 13.39
CA THR A 185 15.69 31.02 12.35
C THR A 185 16.86 30.15 12.84
N SER A 186 16.71 29.49 13.97
CA SER A 186 17.73 28.69 14.65
C SER A 186 17.06 27.53 15.40
N TYR A 187 17.85 26.56 15.85
CA TYR A 187 17.40 25.38 16.60
C TYR A 187 16.97 25.70 18.04
N THR A 188 15.94 26.55 18.19
CA THR A 188 15.33 26.97 19.46
C THR A 188 13.87 26.56 19.48
N SER A 189 13.37 26.08 20.62
CA SER A 189 12.01 25.56 20.79
C SER A 189 11.08 26.51 21.55
N SER A 190 11.39 27.80 21.55
CA SER A 190 10.62 28.80 22.29
C SER A 190 10.70 30.09 21.54
N ASN A 191 9.74 30.25 20.64
CA ASN A 191 9.70 31.32 19.67
C ASN A 191 8.33 32.01 19.75
N ALA A 192 8.14 33.06 18.97
CA ALA A 192 6.85 33.74 18.92
C ALA A 192 5.96 33.01 17.91
N ALA A 193 4.67 32.85 18.18
CA ALA A 193 3.76 32.31 17.17
C ALA A 193 3.71 33.20 15.92
N SER A 194 3.73 32.58 14.75
CA SER A 194 3.53 33.24 13.46
C SER A 194 2.13 33.84 13.39
N ASN A 195 2.03 35.17 13.25
CA ASN A 195 0.73 35.86 13.18
C ASN A 195 0.68 36.90 12.05
N PRO A 196 -0.07 36.64 10.96
CA PRO A 196 -0.90 35.45 10.72
C PRO A 196 -0.06 34.17 10.50
N GLN A 197 -0.68 33.00 10.65
CA GLN A 197 -0.09 31.72 10.26
C GLN A 197 0.36 31.77 8.79
N GLN A 198 1.54 31.24 8.50
CA GLN A 198 2.10 31.12 7.16
C GLN A 198 1.84 29.73 6.58
N ASN A 199 2.03 29.59 5.27
CA ASN A 199 1.95 28.29 4.64
C ASN A 199 3.17 27.44 4.98
N ILE A 200 3.00 26.12 4.96
CA ILE A 200 4.10 25.16 5.01
C ILE A 200 5.07 25.45 3.87
N THR A 201 6.35 25.58 4.17
CA THR A 201 7.39 25.85 3.17
C THR A 201 8.54 24.86 3.25
N ASN A 202 9.05 24.45 2.08
CA ASN A 202 10.29 23.70 2.02
C ASN A 202 11.45 24.65 2.32
N ILE A 203 12.25 24.34 3.34
CA ILE A 203 13.36 25.18 3.79
C ILE A 203 14.74 24.63 3.39
N THR A 204 14.78 23.76 2.37
CA THR A 204 16.05 23.33 1.74
C THR A 204 16.79 24.55 1.17
N ASN A 205 18.10 24.63 1.41
CA ASN A 205 18.94 25.79 1.10
C ASN A 205 18.57 27.09 1.83
N ILE A 206 17.77 27.02 2.90
CA ILE A 206 17.50 28.16 3.78
C ILE A 206 18.19 27.91 5.11
N ASN A 207 19.06 28.83 5.54
CA ASN A 207 19.79 28.71 6.80
C ASN A 207 18.83 28.44 7.98
N PRO A 208 19.08 27.39 8.80
CA PRO A 208 20.33 26.63 8.93
C PRO A 208 20.49 25.41 8.01
N PHE A 209 19.53 25.12 7.13
CA PHE A 209 19.57 23.96 6.23
C PHE A 209 20.20 24.27 4.85
N ASN A 210 20.94 23.31 4.32
CA ASN A 210 21.58 23.38 3.01
C ASN A 210 20.85 22.47 2.00
N ASN A 211 21.53 22.00 0.95
CA ASN A 211 20.98 21.09 -0.05
C ASN A 211 21.06 19.61 0.34
N GLN A 212 21.57 19.27 1.53
CA GLN A 212 21.66 17.90 2.00
C GLN A 212 20.31 17.44 2.53
N LYS A 213 20.01 16.16 2.31
CA LYS A 213 18.83 15.51 2.87
C LYS A 213 19.02 15.28 4.37
N VAL A 214 17.95 15.47 5.12
CA VAL A 214 17.91 15.24 6.57
C VAL A 214 17.57 13.79 6.92
N GLY A 215 17.07 13.03 5.96
CA GLY A 215 16.85 11.61 6.09
C GLY A 215 16.55 10.91 4.77
N THR A 216 16.31 9.61 4.82
CA THR A 216 15.88 8.79 3.69
C THR A 216 14.73 7.89 4.13
N LEU A 217 13.64 7.90 3.39
CA LEU A 217 12.53 6.97 3.57
C LEU A 217 12.69 5.81 2.59
N THR A 218 12.75 4.58 3.11
CA THR A 218 12.78 3.35 2.33
C THR A 218 11.53 2.54 2.62
N ILE A 219 10.71 2.33 1.60
CA ILE A 219 9.47 1.58 1.66
C ILE A 219 9.68 0.30 0.85
N THR A 220 9.48 -0.87 1.45
CA THR A 220 9.74 -2.16 0.81
C THR A 220 8.53 -3.08 0.94
N LEU A 221 8.07 -3.59 -0.19
CA LEU A 221 6.96 -4.54 -0.26
C LEU A 221 7.40 -5.90 0.31
N GLU A 222 6.68 -6.39 1.31
CA GLU A 222 6.87 -7.71 1.89
C GLU A 222 6.06 -8.76 1.13
N SER A 223 4.76 -8.50 0.93
CA SER A 223 3.85 -9.43 0.28
C SER A 223 2.62 -8.74 -0.28
N VAL A 224 1.94 -9.39 -1.22
CA VAL A 224 0.64 -8.96 -1.74
C VAL A 224 -0.36 -10.08 -1.48
N LEU A 225 -1.43 -9.76 -0.77
CA LEU A 225 -2.60 -10.60 -0.63
C LEU A 225 -3.67 -10.07 -1.57
N SER A 226 -3.74 -10.62 -2.77
CA SER A 226 -4.81 -10.35 -3.71
C SER A 226 -5.75 -11.56 -3.81
N THR A 227 -7.03 -11.31 -4.09
CA THR A 227 -7.80 -12.36 -4.77
C THR A 227 -7.14 -12.61 -6.13
N PRO A 228 -7.00 -13.87 -6.60
CA PRO A 228 -6.37 -14.15 -7.88
C PRO A 228 -7.02 -13.30 -8.96
N ASN A 229 -6.20 -12.61 -9.78
CA ASN A 229 -6.72 -11.88 -10.92
C ASN A 229 -7.74 -12.77 -11.66
N SER A 230 -8.96 -12.26 -11.84
CA SER A 230 -10.06 -13.01 -12.44
C SER A 230 -9.66 -13.56 -13.81
N ASP A 231 -8.75 -12.86 -14.50
CA ASP A 231 -8.18 -13.24 -15.79
C ASP A 231 -7.30 -14.50 -15.69
N PHE A 232 -6.46 -14.63 -14.66
CA PHE A 232 -5.64 -15.84 -14.49
C PHE A 232 -6.50 -17.04 -14.10
N LYS A 233 -7.47 -16.82 -13.22
CA LYS A 233 -8.40 -17.86 -12.79
C LYS A 233 -9.24 -18.39 -13.96
N SER A 234 -9.70 -17.51 -14.85
CA SER A 234 -10.56 -17.85 -16.00
C SER A 234 -9.78 -18.31 -17.26
N GLY A 235 -8.62 -17.71 -17.54
CA GLY A 235 -7.79 -17.98 -18.72
C GLY A 235 -6.90 -19.23 -18.64
N VAL A 236 -6.79 -19.83 -17.46
CA VAL A 236 -6.16 -21.16 -17.30
C VAL A 236 -7.25 -22.23 -17.26
N TYR A 237 -7.13 -23.29 -18.06
CA TYR A 237 -8.10 -24.41 -18.07
C TYR A 237 -7.48 -25.76 -18.46
N LEU A 238 -8.17 -26.84 -18.09
CA LEU A 238 -7.77 -28.23 -18.35
C LEU A 238 -8.53 -28.83 -19.53
N SER A 239 -7.83 -29.57 -20.39
CA SER A 239 -8.44 -30.32 -21.50
C SER A 239 -7.62 -31.56 -21.88
N PRO A 240 -8.23 -32.71 -22.20
CA PRO A 240 -9.63 -33.04 -21.98
C PRO A 240 -9.93 -33.22 -20.49
N ASN A 241 -11.20 -33.04 -20.12
CA ASN A 241 -11.70 -33.31 -18.78
C ASN A 241 -13.19 -33.70 -18.90
N PRO A 242 -13.58 -34.97 -18.64
CA PRO A 242 -12.77 -36.08 -18.11
C PRO A 242 -11.61 -36.54 -19.02
N SER A 243 -10.63 -37.25 -18.45
CA SER A 243 -9.43 -37.75 -19.15
C SER A 243 -9.06 -39.17 -18.75
N LYS A 244 -8.44 -39.92 -19.66
CA LYS A 244 -7.86 -41.26 -19.41
C LYS A 244 -6.39 -41.21 -18.96
N GLY A 245 -5.89 -40.06 -18.55
CA GLY A 245 -4.54 -39.88 -18.01
C GLY A 245 -3.75 -38.74 -18.65
N ILE A 246 -3.92 -38.46 -19.95
CA ILE A 246 -3.24 -37.32 -20.59
C ILE A 246 -4.12 -36.07 -20.54
N VAL A 247 -3.62 -35.01 -19.91
CA VAL A 247 -4.33 -33.73 -19.71
C VAL A 247 -3.42 -32.59 -20.11
N PHE A 248 -3.96 -31.56 -20.74
CA PHE A 248 -3.26 -30.32 -21.04
C PHE A 248 -3.76 -29.20 -20.13
N ILE A 249 -2.83 -28.45 -19.56
CA ILE A 249 -3.10 -27.11 -19.03
C ILE A 249 -2.90 -26.13 -20.18
N ASN A 250 -3.95 -25.39 -20.51
CA ASN A 250 -3.88 -24.28 -21.45
C ASN A 250 -3.86 -22.97 -20.66
N ASN A 251 -3.01 -22.05 -21.08
CA ASN A 251 -2.85 -20.72 -20.50
C ASN A 251 -3.02 -19.69 -21.60
N THR A 252 -4.16 -18.99 -21.61
CA THR A 252 -4.45 -17.91 -22.55
C THR A 252 -4.10 -16.52 -21.99
N THR A 253 -3.43 -16.48 -20.84
CA THR A 253 -3.06 -15.26 -20.12
C THR A 253 -1.64 -14.87 -20.48
N SER A 254 -1.25 -13.63 -20.15
CA SER A 254 0.14 -13.17 -20.27
C SER A 254 1.04 -13.61 -19.11
N GLU A 255 0.51 -14.33 -18.11
CA GLU A 255 1.27 -14.74 -16.93
C GLU A 255 2.00 -16.07 -17.13
N THR A 256 3.24 -16.15 -16.65
CA THR A 256 4.02 -17.39 -16.65
C THR A 256 3.58 -18.33 -15.54
N ILE A 257 3.37 -19.61 -15.84
CA ILE A 257 3.07 -20.63 -14.82
C ILE A 257 4.38 -21.01 -14.11
N LYS A 258 4.41 -20.87 -12.78
CA LYS A 258 5.53 -21.25 -11.90
C LYS A 258 5.52 -22.74 -11.56
N ASN A 259 4.36 -23.26 -11.16
CA ASN A 259 4.21 -24.68 -10.87
C ASN A 259 2.73 -25.09 -10.90
N ILE A 260 2.53 -26.40 -10.95
CA ILE A 260 1.24 -27.06 -10.95
C ILE A 260 1.27 -28.09 -9.82
N ILE A 261 0.24 -28.06 -8.98
CA ILE A 261 0.13 -28.92 -7.81
C ILE A 261 -1.19 -29.66 -7.91
N VAL A 262 -1.14 -30.99 -7.80
CA VAL A 262 -2.31 -31.87 -7.91
C VAL A 262 -2.58 -32.48 -6.55
N TYR A 263 -3.83 -32.40 -6.12
CA TYR A 263 -4.33 -32.96 -4.87
C TYR A 263 -5.46 -33.96 -5.15
N ASP A 264 -5.64 -34.93 -4.26
CA ASP A 264 -6.86 -35.73 -4.23
C ASP A 264 -8.02 -34.97 -3.56
N VAL A 265 -9.20 -35.59 -3.49
CA VAL A 265 -10.41 -34.99 -2.91
C VAL A 265 -10.31 -34.67 -1.41
N ILE A 266 -9.37 -35.28 -0.69
CA ILE A 266 -9.14 -35.01 0.74
C ILE A 266 -7.99 -34.01 0.95
N GLY A 267 -7.45 -33.42 -0.13
CA GLY A 267 -6.41 -32.39 -0.08
C GLY A 267 -4.99 -32.94 0.07
N LYS A 268 -4.78 -34.27 -0.04
CA LYS A 268 -3.44 -34.86 -0.01
C LYS A 268 -2.72 -34.51 -1.32
N LEU A 269 -1.47 -34.07 -1.20
CA LEU A 269 -0.60 -33.82 -2.34
C LEU A 269 -0.34 -35.13 -3.11
N VAL A 270 -0.68 -35.14 -4.40
CA VAL A 270 -0.47 -36.26 -5.32
C VAL A 270 0.77 -36.03 -6.19
N LYS A 271 0.92 -34.83 -6.74
CA LYS A 271 2.02 -34.51 -7.67
C LYS A 271 2.32 -33.02 -7.70
N THR A 272 3.59 -32.67 -7.83
CA THR A 272 4.05 -31.31 -8.10
C THR A 272 4.84 -31.29 -9.40
N ILE A 273 4.58 -30.31 -10.25
CA ILE A 273 5.21 -30.13 -11.55
C ILE A 273 5.70 -28.69 -11.60
N THR A 274 7.02 -28.50 -11.64
CA THR A 274 7.62 -27.17 -11.76
C THR A 274 7.71 -26.79 -13.23
N THR A 275 7.32 -25.56 -13.57
CA THR A 275 7.37 -25.02 -14.93
C THR A 275 8.03 -23.65 -14.89
N GLN A 276 8.86 -23.32 -15.87
CA GLN A 276 9.49 -22.00 -15.99
C GLN A 276 9.45 -21.52 -17.44
N SER A 277 8.34 -21.72 -18.15
CA SER A 277 8.22 -21.23 -19.52
C SER A 277 6.85 -20.62 -19.81
N LEU A 278 6.82 -19.72 -20.80
CA LEU A 278 5.63 -19.13 -21.41
C LEU A 278 4.79 -20.14 -22.22
N ASN A 279 4.94 -21.45 -21.97
CA ASN A 279 4.22 -22.44 -22.75
C ASN A 279 2.72 -22.24 -22.55
N THR A 280 2.05 -21.76 -23.60
CA THR A 280 0.60 -21.61 -23.70
C THR A 280 -0.14 -22.93 -23.49
N LYS A 281 0.59 -24.06 -23.58
CA LYS A 281 0.08 -25.41 -23.36
C LYS A 281 1.14 -26.30 -22.72
N THR A 282 0.80 -26.91 -21.58
CA THR A 282 1.65 -27.89 -20.87
C THR A 282 0.94 -29.24 -20.80
N GLN A 283 1.59 -30.31 -21.28
CA GLN A 283 1.07 -31.67 -21.18
C GLN A 283 1.39 -32.28 -19.82
N LEU A 284 0.40 -32.91 -19.21
CA LEU A 284 0.48 -33.64 -17.96
C LEU A 284 0.13 -35.10 -18.21
N ASN A 285 0.92 -36.00 -17.64
CA ASN A 285 0.64 -37.44 -17.62
C ASN A 285 0.21 -37.88 -16.21
N PHE A 286 -0.99 -38.43 -16.16
CA PHE A 286 -1.71 -38.99 -15.01
C PHE A 286 -2.22 -40.41 -15.25
N GLU A 287 -1.69 -41.14 -16.24
CA GLU A 287 -2.09 -42.52 -16.54
C GLU A 287 -1.89 -43.48 -15.35
N ASN A 288 -1.00 -43.11 -14.42
CA ASN A 288 -0.73 -43.86 -13.18
C ASN A 288 -1.64 -43.47 -12.00
N LEU A 289 -2.61 -42.57 -12.21
CA LEU A 289 -3.58 -42.21 -11.18
C LEU A 289 -4.81 -43.10 -11.27
N ASN A 290 -5.38 -43.43 -10.11
CA ASN A 290 -6.66 -44.14 -10.06
C ASN A 290 -7.78 -43.25 -10.64
N SER A 291 -8.81 -43.87 -11.21
CA SER A 291 -10.01 -43.15 -11.62
C SER A 291 -10.62 -42.41 -10.42
N GLY A 292 -10.97 -41.15 -10.62
CA GLY A 292 -11.42 -40.29 -9.52
C GLY A 292 -11.36 -38.81 -9.82
N ILE A 293 -11.72 -38.01 -8.80
CA ILE A 293 -11.67 -36.55 -8.86
C ILE A 293 -10.36 -36.07 -8.24
N TYR A 294 -9.74 -35.10 -8.89
CA TYR A 294 -8.53 -34.43 -8.43
C TYR A 294 -8.70 -32.91 -8.50
N LEU A 295 -7.97 -32.20 -7.65
CA LEU A 295 -7.87 -30.74 -7.67
C LEU A 295 -6.50 -30.34 -8.20
N VAL A 296 -6.48 -29.56 -9.28
CA VAL A 296 -5.25 -29.08 -9.92
C VAL A 296 -5.13 -27.59 -9.66
N LYS A 297 -4.16 -27.21 -8.82
CA LYS A 297 -3.79 -25.82 -8.53
C LYS A 297 -2.63 -25.39 -9.43
N VAL A 298 -2.86 -24.41 -10.28
CA VAL A 298 -1.87 -23.82 -11.18
C VAL A 298 -1.45 -22.48 -10.59
N ASN A 299 -0.17 -22.28 -10.27
CA ASN A 299 0.34 -21.04 -9.70
C ASN A 299 1.17 -20.27 -10.73
N SER A 300 0.99 -18.95 -10.81
CA SER A 300 1.77 -18.07 -11.67
C SER A 300 3.04 -17.57 -10.97
N THR A 301 3.98 -17.03 -11.73
CA THR A 301 5.18 -16.35 -11.19
C THR A 301 4.84 -15.04 -10.49
N LYS A 302 3.67 -14.43 -10.79
CA LYS A 302 3.18 -13.20 -10.16
C LYS A 302 2.35 -13.44 -8.90
N GLY A 303 2.24 -14.68 -8.42
CA GLY A 303 1.52 -15.02 -7.19
C GLY A 303 0.04 -15.35 -7.37
N ASN A 304 -0.53 -15.19 -8.58
CA ASN A 304 -1.89 -15.62 -8.89
C ASN A 304 -2.00 -17.15 -8.94
N PHE A 305 -3.20 -17.70 -8.74
CA PHE A 305 -3.44 -19.13 -8.94
C PHE A 305 -4.82 -19.42 -9.54
N SER A 306 -4.92 -20.56 -10.24
CA SER A 306 -6.19 -21.11 -10.74
C SER A 306 -6.37 -22.54 -10.23
N LEU A 307 -7.53 -22.83 -9.64
CA LEU A 307 -7.88 -24.15 -9.14
C LEU A 307 -8.92 -24.79 -10.07
N LYS A 308 -8.61 -25.98 -10.60
CA LYS A 308 -9.49 -26.73 -11.51
C LYS A 308 -9.77 -28.13 -10.98
N LYS A 309 -11.03 -28.55 -11.13
CA LYS A 309 -11.43 -29.94 -10.94
C LYS A 309 -10.97 -30.74 -12.16
N LEU A 310 -10.29 -31.86 -11.95
CA LEU A 310 -9.94 -32.85 -12.95
C LEU A 310 -10.64 -34.18 -12.63
N ILE A 311 -11.15 -34.85 -13.66
CA ILE A 311 -11.77 -36.16 -13.56
C ILE A 311 -10.91 -37.13 -14.39
N ILE A 312 -10.38 -38.16 -13.72
CA ILE A 312 -9.68 -39.27 -14.37
C ILE A 312 -10.63 -40.47 -14.45
N GLU A 313 -10.75 -41.06 -15.64
CA GLU A 313 -11.57 -42.25 -15.93
C GLU A 313 -10.70 -43.47 -16.22
#